data_AF-A0A317SCM8-F1
#
_entry.id   AF-A0A317SCM8-F1
#
_cell.length_a   1.000
_cell.length_b   1.000
_cell.length_c   1.000
_cell.angle_alpha   90.00
_cell.angle_beta   90.00
_cell.angle_gamma   90.00
#
_symmetry.space_group_name_H-M   'P 1'
#
loop_
_entity.id
_entity.type
_entity.pdbx_description
1 polymer ?
#
loop_
_entity_poly.entity_id
_entity_poly.type
_entity_poly.pdbx_seq_one_letter_code
_entity_poly.pdbx_strand_id
1 'polypeptide(L)'
;MAHPNHNLWLTVAHDTNQTCLLEYDRLQALAATSTTNTQPALVALIGADTMHEALKNIIIGHREQPGIHLHYHVPAGMVGPILFADCGLLNPDLVPHMSPPPHPNQYMSRTRRPLLWLGAEGGGPFPSDRVRRLLCEHLLGPFTDVICIFASDVGGLWGVVRFLSYWSSPIGLATV
;
A
#
# COMPACT_ATOMS: atom_id res chain seq x y z
N MET A 1 9.00 -5.18 24.58
CA MET A 1 8.21 -6.31 24.02
C MET A 1 8.33 -6.22 22.51
N ALA A 2 8.97 -7.21 21.88
CA ALA A 2 9.16 -7.24 20.44
C ALA A 2 7.79 -7.24 19.76
N HIS A 3 7.47 -6.15 19.06
CA HIS A 3 6.32 -6.13 18.18
C HIS A 3 6.59 -7.16 17.09
N PRO A 4 5.66 -8.09 16.82
CA PRO A 4 5.86 -9.03 15.73
C PRO A 4 6.12 -8.22 14.46
N ASN A 5 7.08 -8.71 13.66
CA ASN A 5 7.77 -8.00 12.59
C ASN A 5 6.84 -7.81 11.37
N HIS A 6 5.70 -7.18 11.59
CA HIS A 6 4.67 -6.97 10.59
C HIS A 6 5.04 -5.72 9.80
N ASN A 7 5.33 -5.91 8.52
CA ASN A 7 5.54 -4.83 7.57
C ASN A 7 4.21 -4.30 7.01
N LEU A 8 3.09 -4.97 7.26
CA LEU A 8 1.78 -4.54 6.77
C LEU A 8 1.45 -3.14 7.31
N TRP A 9 1.24 -2.20 6.39
CA TRP A 9 0.86 -0.82 6.71
C TRP A 9 -0.60 -0.56 6.34
N LEU A 10 -1.01 -0.96 5.14
CA LEU A 10 -2.36 -0.69 4.65
C LEU A 10 -2.93 -1.95 4.02
N THR A 11 -4.22 -2.21 4.24
CA THR A 11 -4.95 -3.20 3.45
C THR A 11 -6.37 -2.73 3.19
N VAL A 12 -7.00 -3.31 2.17
CA VAL A 12 -8.41 -3.07 1.86
C VAL A 12 -9.20 -4.27 2.33
N ALA A 13 -10.22 -4.03 3.13
CA ALA A 13 -11.09 -5.07 3.62
C ALA A 13 -12.54 -4.75 3.27
N HIS A 14 -13.30 -5.78 2.97
CA HIS A 14 -14.73 -5.70 2.80
C HIS A 14 -15.43 -6.15 4.08
N ASP A 15 -16.48 -5.44 4.46
CA ASP A 15 -17.45 -5.82 5.48
C ASP A 15 -18.82 -5.93 4.82
N THR A 16 -19.75 -6.60 5.49
CA THR A 16 -21.13 -6.88 5.07
C THR A 16 -21.86 -5.71 4.38
N ASN A 17 -21.51 -4.45 4.68
CA ASN A 17 -22.12 -3.27 4.06
C ASN A 17 -21.13 -2.25 3.48
N GLN A 18 -19.82 -2.43 3.62
CA GLN A 18 -18.86 -1.37 3.24
C GLN A 18 -17.44 -1.86 3.00
N THR A 19 -16.74 -1.19 2.08
CA THR A 19 -15.29 -1.36 1.89
C THR A 19 -14.55 -0.33 2.73
N CYS A 20 -13.58 -0.80 3.49
CA CYS A 20 -12.77 0.02 4.38
C CYS A 20 -11.29 -0.13 4.04
N LEU A 21 -10.57 0.98 4.11
CA LEU A 21 -9.13 0.97 4.27
C LEU A 21 -8.81 0.68 5.74
N LEU A 22 -7.98 -0.33 5.98
CA LEU A 22 -7.40 -0.60 7.29
C LEU A 22 -5.97 -0.08 7.29
N GLU A 23 -5.70 0.85 8.21
CA GLU A 23 -4.36 1.39 8.46
C GLU A 23 -3.83 0.80 9.76
N TYR A 24 -2.67 0.17 9.70
CA TYR A 24 -1.98 -0.40 10.85
C TYR A 24 -0.94 0.58 11.38
N ASP A 25 -0.66 0.54 12.68
CA ASP A 25 0.25 1.48 13.37
C ASP A 25 1.74 1.32 13.00
N ARG A 26 2.06 0.71 11.85
CA ARG A 26 3.43 0.50 11.38
C ARG A 26 4.19 1.81 11.20
N LEU A 27 3.57 2.82 10.59
CA LEU A 27 4.21 4.13 10.39
C LEU A 27 4.50 4.82 11.72
N GLN A 28 3.57 4.77 12.68
CA GLN A 28 3.75 5.31 14.03
C GLN A 28 4.85 4.57 14.80
N ALA A 29 4.90 3.25 14.69
CA ALA A 29 5.94 2.43 15.29
C ALA A 29 7.34 2.79 14.73
N LEU A 30 7.45 3.00 13.41
CA LEU A 30 8.70 3.42 12.79
C LEU A 30 9.10 4.84 13.22
N ALA A 31 8.15 5.76 13.27
CA ALA A 31 8.38 7.13 13.75
C ALA A 31 8.87 7.15 15.20
N ALA A 32 8.31 6.31 16.07
CA ALA A 32 8.74 6.19 17.47
C ALA A 32 10.16 5.63 17.65
N THR A 33 10.64 4.84 16.68
CA THR A 33 12.00 4.29 16.69
C THR A 33 13.03 5.19 16.02
N SER A 34 12.59 6.21 15.27
CA SER A 34 13.50 7.13 14.59
C SER A 34 14.19 8.03 15.61
N THR A 35 15.50 7.86 15.76
CA THR A 35 16.34 8.72 16.61
C THR A 35 16.90 9.92 15.84
N THR A 36 16.68 9.98 14.53
CA THR A 36 17.22 10.99 13.64
C THR A 36 16.20 12.09 13.39
N ASN A 37 16.66 13.34 13.42
CA ASN A 37 15.84 14.53 13.12
C ASN A 37 15.58 14.72 11.60
N THR A 38 15.81 13.66 10.82
CA THR A 38 15.75 13.65 9.35
C THR A 38 14.41 13.08 8.90
N GLN A 39 13.81 13.70 7.89
CA GLN A 39 12.55 13.24 7.32
C GLN A 39 12.82 11.99 6.45
N PRO A 40 12.09 10.88 6.67
CA PRO A 40 12.20 9.73 5.79
C PRO A 40 11.66 10.07 4.40
N ALA A 41 12.36 9.62 3.36
CA ALA A 41 11.80 9.63 2.00
C ALA A 41 10.96 8.36 1.80
N LEU A 42 9.76 8.50 1.22
CA LEU A 42 8.89 7.38 0.85
C LEU A 42 9.07 7.04 -0.63
N VAL A 43 9.43 5.79 -0.90
CA VAL A 43 9.54 5.21 -2.23
C VAL A 43 8.43 4.18 -2.41
N ALA A 44 7.50 4.44 -3.33
CA ALA A 44 6.46 3.47 -3.70
C ALA A 44 6.98 2.50 -4.75
N LEU A 45 6.86 1.22 -4.49
CA LEU A 45 7.27 0.14 -5.37
C LEU A 45 6.03 -0.52 -5.97
N ILE A 46 5.93 -0.50 -7.29
CA ILE A 46 4.77 -1.00 -8.04
C ILE A 46 5.26 -2.09 -8.99
N GLY A 47 4.89 -3.32 -8.66
CA GLY A 47 5.35 -4.52 -9.36
C GLY A 47 4.78 -5.78 -8.72
N ALA A 48 5.16 -6.92 -9.27
CA ALA A 48 4.78 -8.25 -8.83
C ALA A 48 6.05 -9.08 -8.60
N ASP A 49 6.19 -10.20 -9.32
CA ASP A 49 7.26 -11.17 -9.12
C ASP A 49 8.63 -10.64 -9.56
N THR A 50 8.71 -9.92 -10.69
CA THR A 50 10.00 -9.39 -11.17
C THR A 50 10.56 -8.36 -10.19
N MET A 51 9.71 -7.47 -9.68
CA MET A 51 10.07 -6.55 -8.61
C MET A 51 10.55 -7.28 -7.35
N HIS A 52 9.82 -8.31 -6.90
CA HIS A 52 10.19 -9.08 -5.72
C HIS A 52 11.57 -9.71 -5.89
N GLU A 53 11.81 -10.37 -7.01
CA GLU A 53 13.11 -10.99 -7.28
C GLU A 53 14.24 -9.97 -7.40
N ALA A 54 13.99 -8.82 -8.03
CA ALA A 54 14.97 -7.75 -8.16
C ALA A 54 15.31 -7.09 -6.82
N LEU A 55 14.34 -6.99 -5.90
CA LEU A 55 14.47 -6.25 -4.65
C LEU A 55 14.53 -7.13 -3.40
N LYS A 56 14.67 -8.46 -3.53
CA LYS A 56 14.68 -9.41 -2.39
C LYS A 56 15.69 -9.13 -1.29
N ASN A 57 16.78 -8.41 -1.61
CA ASN A 57 17.80 -8.01 -0.64
C ASN A 57 17.46 -6.72 0.12
N ILE A 58 16.47 -5.96 -0.37
CA ILE A 58 16.03 -4.67 0.17
C ILE A 58 14.68 -4.86 0.87
N ILE A 59 13.76 -5.57 0.23
CA ILE A 59 12.45 -5.93 0.75
C ILE A 59 12.59 -7.26 1.48
N ILE A 60 12.84 -7.19 2.78
CA ILE A 60 12.98 -8.37 3.64
C ILE A 60 11.60 -8.74 4.18
N GLY A 61 11.19 -9.99 3.96
CA GLY A 61 10.00 -10.59 4.55
C GLY A 61 9.03 -11.13 3.50
N HIS A 62 8.35 -12.22 3.85
CA HIS A 62 7.26 -12.73 3.03
C HIS A 62 6.02 -11.83 3.18
N ARG A 63 5.28 -11.63 2.09
CA ARG A 63 3.92 -11.08 2.16
C ARG A 63 3.02 -12.12 2.82
N GLU A 64 2.97 -12.14 4.15
CA GLU A 64 2.06 -13.03 4.89
C GLU A 64 0.60 -12.61 4.74
N GLN A 65 0.36 -11.34 4.44
CA GLN A 65 -0.97 -10.76 4.30
C GLN A 65 -1.06 -9.86 3.07
N PRO A 66 -2.22 -9.81 2.40
CA PRO A 66 -2.46 -8.89 1.32
C PRO A 66 -2.48 -7.44 1.81
N GLY A 67 -1.79 -6.55 1.10
CA GLY A 67 -1.73 -5.14 1.45
C GLY A 67 -0.50 -4.44 0.93
N ILE A 68 -0.36 -3.17 1.32
CA ILE A 68 0.84 -2.38 1.18
C ILE A 68 1.73 -2.64 2.39
N HIS A 69 2.95 -3.09 2.13
CA HIS A 69 3.95 -3.36 3.16
C HIS A 69 4.99 -2.24 3.19
N LEU A 70 5.28 -1.73 4.39
CA LEU A 70 6.24 -0.66 4.61
C LEU A 70 7.54 -1.22 5.18
N HIS A 71 8.60 -1.12 4.40
CA HIS A 71 9.94 -1.59 4.75
C HIS A 71 10.84 -0.39 5.06
N TYR A 72 11.56 -0.47 6.17
CA TYR A 72 12.47 0.58 6.61
C TYR A 72 13.91 0.22 6.22
N HIS A 73 14.60 1.14 5.56
CA HIS A 73 15.99 0.95 5.17
C HIS A 73 16.83 2.19 5.48
N VAL A 74 18.04 1.98 6.00
CA VAL A 74 19.03 3.03 6.25
C VAL A 74 20.27 2.71 5.44
N PRO A 75 20.33 3.14 4.17
CA PRO A 75 21.51 2.90 3.35
C PRO A 75 22.70 3.74 3.84
N ALA A 76 23.89 3.15 3.77
CA ALA A 76 25.12 3.86 4.11
C ALA A 76 25.32 5.06 3.17
N GLY A 77 25.54 6.24 3.75
CA GLY A 77 25.84 7.47 2.98
C GLY A 77 24.62 8.28 2.52
N MET A 78 23.41 7.91 2.91
CA MET A 78 22.22 8.76 2.69
C MET A 78 21.94 9.69 3.88
N VAL A 79 21.33 10.84 3.57
CA VAL A 79 21.03 11.91 4.54
C VAL A 79 19.93 11.50 5.52
N GLY A 80 19.10 10.51 5.19
CA GLY A 80 18.01 10.05 6.04
C GLY A 80 17.51 8.65 5.67
N PRO A 81 16.60 8.10 6.49
CA PRO A 81 16.00 6.80 6.23
C PRO A 81 15.14 6.80 4.96
N ILE A 82 15.05 5.65 4.29
CA ILE A 82 14.12 5.41 3.20
C ILE A 82 13.07 4.43 3.65
N LEU A 83 11.81 4.77 3.40
CA LEU A 83 10.66 3.89 3.53
C LEU A 83 10.30 3.36 2.15
N PHE A 84 10.26 2.04 1.99
CA PHE A 84 9.77 1.39 0.79
C PHE A 84 8.35 0.91 1.03
N ALA A 85 7.38 1.48 0.32
CA ALA A 85 6.02 0.96 0.26
C ALA A 85 5.95 -0.08 -0.87
N ASP A 86 6.02 -1.36 -0.54
CA ASP A 86 5.71 -2.44 -1.45
C ASP A 86 4.19 -2.49 -1.65
N CYS A 87 3.75 -1.95 -2.79
CA CYS A 87 2.33 -1.64 -2.96
C CYS A 87 1.49 -2.84 -3.37
N GLY A 88 2.08 -3.99 -3.69
CA GLY A 88 1.35 -5.23 -4.01
C GLY A 88 0.33 -5.12 -5.16
N LEU A 89 0.23 -3.98 -5.85
CA LEU A 89 -0.95 -3.52 -6.61
C LEU A 89 -1.38 -4.45 -7.74
N LEU A 90 -0.46 -5.29 -8.20
CA LEU A 90 -0.69 -6.25 -9.27
C LEU A 90 -1.00 -7.66 -8.76
N ASN A 91 -0.90 -7.88 -7.45
CA ASN A 91 -1.25 -9.14 -6.85
C ASN A 91 -2.78 -9.26 -6.75
N PRO A 92 -3.41 -10.32 -7.29
CA PRO A 92 -4.83 -10.61 -7.07
C PRO A 92 -5.20 -10.69 -5.59
N ASP A 93 -4.24 -10.91 -4.69
CA ASP A 93 -4.51 -10.96 -3.26
C ASP A 93 -4.92 -9.60 -2.66
N LEU A 94 -4.70 -8.46 -3.33
CA LEU A 94 -5.21 -7.15 -2.88
C LEU A 94 -6.71 -6.95 -3.11
N VAL A 95 -7.39 -7.93 -3.71
CA VAL A 95 -8.86 -7.93 -3.78
C VAL A 95 -9.40 -7.82 -2.35
N PRO A 96 -10.40 -6.96 -2.09
CA PRO A 96 -10.96 -6.80 -0.76
C PRO A 96 -11.40 -8.16 -0.20
N HIS A 97 -10.69 -8.65 0.81
CA HIS A 97 -11.10 -9.86 1.51
C HIS A 97 -12.17 -9.53 2.53
N MET A 98 -13.04 -10.49 2.82
CA MET A 98 -13.90 -10.40 4.00
C MET A 98 -13.01 -10.16 5.22
N SER A 99 -13.27 -9.07 5.94
CA SER A 99 -12.52 -8.74 7.14
C SER A 99 -12.52 -9.96 8.06
N PRO A 100 -11.37 -10.57 8.38
CA PRO A 100 -11.37 -11.62 9.38
C PRO A 100 -11.88 -11.02 10.70
N PRO A 101 -12.71 -11.77 11.46
CA PRO A 101 -13.10 -11.34 12.79
C PRO A 101 -11.83 -11.05 13.61
N PRO A 102 -11.82 -10.00 14.44
CA PRO A 102 -10.65 -9.66 15.24
C PRO A 102 -10.24 -10.88 16.06
N HIS A 103 -9.10 -11.50 15.74
CA HIS A 103 -8.54 -12.57 16.54
C HIS A 103 -8.05 -11.98 17.87
N PRO A 104 -8.38 -12.59 19.02
CA PRO A 104 -8.02 -12.05 20.34
C PRO A 104 -6.50 -11.94 20.58
N ASN A 105 -5.66 -12.59 19.76
CA ASN A 105 -4.20 -12.50 19.81
C ASN A 105 -3.59 -11.56 18.76
N GLN A 106 -4.40 -10.90 17.92
CA GLN A 106 -3.96 -9.93 16.90
C GLN A 106 -4.38 -8.51 17.28
N TYR A 107 -4.07 -8.08 18.50
CA TYR A 107 -4.16 -6.68 18.93
C TYR A 107 -3.10 -5.84 18.21
N MET A 108 -3.18 -5.75 16.88
CA MET A 108 -2.63 -4.60 16.18
C MET A 108 -3.72 -3.55 16.16
N SER A 109 -3.46 -2.44 16.87
CA SER A 109 -4.29 -1.26 16.75
C SER A 109 -4.30 -0.86 15.27
N ARG A 110 -5.52 -0.67 14.76
CA ARG A 110 -5.78 -0.36 13.35
C ARG A 110 -6.87 0.69 13.25
N THR A 111 -6.62 1.69 12.42
CA THR A 111 -7.61 2.70 12.09
C THR A 111 -8.43 2.20 10.90
N ARG A 112 -9.77 2.23 11.03
CA ARG A 112 -10.70 1.92 9.94
C ARG A 112 -11.16 3.21 9.29
N ARG A 113 -10.98 3.33 7.98
CA ARG A 113 -11.47 4.45 7.18
C ARG A 113 -12.45 3.93 6.11
N PRO A 114 -13.75 4.23 6.22
CA PRO A 114 -14.73 3.85 5.20
C PRO A 114 -14.38 4.49 3.85
N LEU A 115 -14.40 3.69 2.78
CA LEU A 115 -14.20 4.17 1.42
C LEU A 115 -15.57 4.39 0.76
N LEU A 116 -16.30 5.41 1.23
CA LEU A 116 -17.72 5.64 0.93
C LEU A 116 -18.04 5.73 -0.58
N TRP A 117 -17.08 6.19 -1.36
CA TRP A 117 -17.19 6.37 -2.81
C TRP A 117 -17.02 5.07 -3.62
N LEU A 118 -16.55 3.99 -2.99
CA LEU A 118 -16.66 2.64 -3.55
C LEU A 118 -18.09 2.10 -3.41
N GLY A 119 -18.88 2.53 -2.42
CA GLY A 119 -20.21 1.99 -2.13
C GLY A 119 -21.34 2.39 -3.09
N ALA A 120 -21.06 3.24 -4.09
CA ALA A 120 -22.10 3.79 -4.97
C ALA A 120 -22.59 2.82 -6.06
N GLU A 121 -21.94 1.68 -6.29
CA GLU A 121 -22.36 0.71 -7.31
C GLU A 121 -22.54 -0.70 -6.72
N GLY A 122 -23.78 -0.98 -6.33
CA GLY A 122 -24.39 -2.31 -6.23
C GLY A 122 -23.49 -3.50 -5.89
N GLY A 123 -23.16 -3.67 -4.60
CA GLY A 123 -23.04 -4.96 -3.90
C GLY A 123 -22.15 -6.08 -4.48
N GLY A 124 -21.29 -5.81 -5.47
CA GLY A 124 -20.43 -6.80 -6.11
C GLY A 124 -18.94 -6.64 -5.73
N PRO A 125 -18.12 -7.69 -5.92
CA PRO A 125 -16.67 -7.59 -5.75
C PRO A 125 -16.10 -6.52 -6.68
N PHE A 126 -15.31 -5.60 -6.12
CA PHE A 126 -14.77 -4.46 -6.84
C PHE A 126 -13.79 -4.91 -7.93
N PRO A 127 -13.80 -4.27 -9.11
CA PRO A 127 -12.73 -4.45 -10.09
C PRO A 127 -11.41 -4.07 -9.43
N SER A 128 -10.41 -4.96 -9.47
CA SER A 128 -9.05 -4.74 -8.95
C SER A 128 -8.45 -3.42 -9.44
N ASP A 129 -8.81 -2.99 -10.64
CA ASP A 129 -8.40 -1.72 -11.24
C ASP A 129 -8.88 -0.48 -10.46
N ARG A 130 -10.05 -0.53 -9.80
CA ARG A 130 -10.57 0.59 -9.00
C ARG A 130 -9.79 0.73 -7.70
N VAL A 131 -9.54 -0.39 -7.01
CA VAL A 131 -8.71 -0.43 -5.79
C VAL A 131 -7.28 0.04 -6.08
N ARG A 132 -6.72 -0.31 -7.25
CA ARG A 132 -5.42 0.19 -7.68
C ARG A 132 -5.39 1.70 -7.85
N ARG A 133 -6.42 2.30 -8.47
CA ARG A 133 -6.54 3.76 -8.60
C ARG A 133 -6.59 4.43 -7.24
N LEU A 134 -7.41 3.90 -6.33
CA LEU A 134 -7.53 4.33 -4.93
C LEU A 134 -6.20 4.41 -4.20
N LEU A 135 -5.46 3.30 -4.19
CA LEU A 135 -4.18 3.19 -3.50
C LEU A 135 -3.17 4.16 -4.14
N CYS A 136 -3.21 4.33 -5.46
CA CYS A 136 -2.31 5.27 -6.12
C CYS A 136 -2.64 6.74 -5.86
N GLU A 137 -3.89 7.14 -6.05
CA GLU A 137 -4.32 8.55 -6.02
C GLU A 137 -4.36 9.13 -4.61
N HIS A 138 -4.81 8.35 -3.62
CA HIS A 138 -5.05 8.87 -2.27
C HIS A 138 -4.00 8.46 -1.25
N LEU A 139 -3.26 7.38 -1.51
CA LEU A 139 -2.28 6.84 -0.56
C LEU A 139 -0.85 7.04 -1.02
N LEU A 140 -0.55 6.82 -2.30
CA LEU A 140 0.81 6.98 -2.82
C LEU A 140 1.07 8.43 -3.26
N GLY A 141 0.18 9.02 -4.05
CA GLY A 141 0.40 10.33 -4.68
C GLY A 141 0.82 11.46 -3.71
N PRO A 142 0.10 11.72 -2.61
CA PRO A 142 0.39 12.86 -1.74
C PRO A 142 1.61 12.69 -0.83
N PHE A 143 2.08 11.46 -0.63
CA PHE A 143 3.06 11.12 0.40
C PHE A 143 4.32 10.44 -0.13
N THR A 144 4.38 10.14 -1.42
CA THR A 144 5.50 9.44 -2.04
C THR A 144 6.45 10.41 -2.73
N ASP A 145 7.72 10.37 -2.36
CA ASP A 145 8.78 11.16 -3.01
C ASP A 145 9.21 10.56 -4.35
N VAL A 146 9.22 9.21 -4.44
CA VAL A 146 9.66 8.48 -5.65
C VAL A 146 8.74 7.31 -5.93
N ILE A 147 8.25 7.19 -7.16
CA ILE A 147 7.46 6.03 -7.59
C ILE A 147 8.26 5.18 -8.58
N CYS A 148 8.51 3.93 -8.21
CA CYS A 148 9.24 2.94 -9.00
C CYS A 148 8.26 1.92 -9.59
N ILE A 149 8.07 1.94 -10.90
CA ILE A 149 7.20 1.00 -11.61
C ILE A 149 8.05 -0.02 -12.38
N PHE A 150 7.83 -1.30 -12.12
CA PHE A 150 8.52 -2.39 -12.80
C PHE A 150 7.80 -2.72 -14.10
N ALA A 151 8.33 -2.22 -15.22
CA ALA A 151 7.72 -2.34 -16.53
C ALA A 151 7.37 -3.79 -16.90
N SER A 152 8.26 -4.75 -16.61
CA SER A 152 8.02 -6.18 -16.86
C SER A 152 6.77 -6.71 -16.16
N ASP A 153 6.43 -6.20 -14.99
CA ASP A 153 5.29 -6.65 -14.19
C ASP A 153 3.97 -5.99 -14.63
N VAL A 154 4.02 -4.87 -15.36
CA VAL A 154 2.81 -4.15 -15.83
C VAL A 154 2.51 -4.36 -17.31
N GLY A 155 3.26 -5.20 -18.03
CA GLY A 155 3.09 -5.41 -19.48
C GLY A 155 3.96 -4.50 -20.35
N GLY A 156 5.17 -4.19 -19.89
CA GLY A 156 6.15 -3.35 -20.57
C GLY A 156 5.86 -1.85 -20.45
N LEU A 157 6.54 -1.05 -21.29
CA LEU A 157 6.40 0.41 -21.29
C LEU A 157 4.97 0.87 -21.58
N TRP A 158 4.25 0.17 -22.46
CA TRP A 158 2.83 0.41 -22.71
C TRP A 158 1.97 0.21 -21.46
N GLY A 159 2.31 -0.81 -20.67
CA GLY A 159 1.74 -1.05 -19.35
C GLY A 159 1.96 0.10 -18.38
N VAL A 160 3.19 0.64 -18.34
CA VAL A 160 3.53 1.81 -17.52
C VAL A 160 2.73 3.03 -17.95
N VAL A 161 2.66 3.33 -19.25
CA VAL A 161 1.89 4.46 -19.78
C VAL A 161 0.40 4.33 -19.43
N ARG A 162 -0.17 3.13 -19.64
CA ARG A 162 -1.56 2.85 -19.26
C ARG A 162 -1.76 3.03 -17.76
N PHE A 163 -0.84 2.54 -16.94
CA PHE A 163 -0.91 2.67 -15.49
C PHE A 163 -0.89 4.14 -15.03
N LEU A 164 0.05 4.93 -15.55
CA LEU A 164 0.16 6.36 -15.25
C LEU A 164 -1.05 7.16 -15.76
N SER A 165 -1.67 6.75 -16.87
CA SER A 165 -2.88 7.41 -17.38
C SER A 165 -4.03 7.38 -16.38
N TYR A 166 -4.05 6.38 -15.49
CA TYR A 166 -5.04 6.33 -14.43
C TYR A 166 -4.88 7.44 -13.38
N TRP A 167 -3.67 7.94 -13.14
CA TRP A 167 -3.44 9.05 -12.21
C TRP A 167 -3.86 10.41 -12.76
N SER A 168 -3.95 10.52 -14.09
CA SER A 168 -4.38 11.74 -14.77
C SER A 168 -5.89 11.86 -14.93
N SER A 169 -6.66 10.84 -14.55
CA SER A 169 -8.12 10.84 -14.69
C SER A 169 -8.75 11.42 -13.43
N PRO A 170 -9.27 12.67 -13.46
CA PRO A 170 -9.99 13.21 -12.32
C PRO A 170 -11.31 12.44 -12.16
N ILE A 171 -11.36 11.53 -11.19
CA ILE A 171 -12.63 11.00 -10.71
C ILE A 171 -12.92 11.70 -9.39
N GLY A 172 -13.80 12.71 -9.43
CA GLY A 172 -14.51 13.17 -8.24
C GLY A 172 -14.02 14.45 -7.56
N LEU A 173 -13.66 15.50 -8.32
CA LEU A 173 -14.09 16.85 -7.92
C LEU A 173 -15.52 17.05 -8.46
N ALA A 174 -16.45 16.24 -7.95
CA ALA A 174 -17.84 16.65 -7.97
C ALA A 174 -17.93 17.76 -6.91
N THR A 175 -18.03 18.99 -7.40
CA THR A 175 -18.42 20.17 -6.65
C THR A 175 -19.47 19.84 -5.61
N VAL A 176 -19.14 20.08 -4.34
CA VAL A 176 -20.11 20.44 -3.30
C VAL A 176 -19.81 21.87 -2.92
#